data_AF-A0AAF0ZGK5-F1
#
_entry.id   AF-A0AAF0ZGK5-F1
#
_cell.length_a   1.000
_cell.length_b   1.000
_cell.length_c   1.000
_cell.angle_alpha   90.00
_cell.angle_beta   90.00
_cell.angle_gamma   90.00
#
_symmetry.space_group_name_H-M   'P 1'
#
loop_
_entity.id
_entity.type
_entity.pdbx_description
1 polymer ?
#
loop_
_entity_poly.entity_id
_entity_poly.type
_entity_poly.pdbx_seq_one_letter_code
_entity_poly.pdbx_strand_id
1 'polypeptide(L)'
;MNNLEDNDIEKLIKAIKLIQTQVKWKSANKAEIHLAKRIKLGHLKNSSSLDDYEKIIQIIIFNPESEIYIFRDDDSFYPSITNQINNQLWLVMFSLDGIMETAFPPSNPEKYLKNNPFVYLGKLKELV
;
A
#
# COMPACT_ATOMS: atom_id res chain seq x y z
N MET A 1 -16.29 -15.34 -9.42
CA MET A 1 -16.06 -14.17 -8.57
C MET A 1 -15.31 -14.67 -7.35
N ASN A 2 -14.03 -14.30 -7.21
CA ASN A 2 -13.23 -14.72 -6.06
C ASN A 2 -13.67 -13.90 -4.85
N ASN A 3 -14.71 -14.36 -4.17
CA ASN A 3 -15.09 -13.82 -2.87
C ASN A 3 -13.98 -14.18 -1.89
N LEU A 4 -13.51 -13.20 -1.12
CA LEU A 4 -12.71 -13.47 0.06
C LEU A 4 -13.58 -14.21 1.06
N GLU A 5 -13.00 -15.22 1.70
CA GLU A 5 -13.68 -15.87 2.83
C GLU A 5 -13.65 -14.92 4.04
N ASP A 6 -14.58 -15.08 4.98
CA ASP A 6 -14.65 -14.23 6.19
C ASP A 6 -13.30 -14.19 6.94
N ASN A 7 -12.60 -15.33 6.98
CA ASN A 7 -11.26 -15.45 7.56
C ASN A 7 -10.20 -14.58 6.85
N ASP A 8 -10.33 -14.36 5.54
CA ASP A 8 -9.40 -13.50 4.79
C ASP A 8 -9.65 -12.02 5.09
N ILE A 9 -10.92 -11.62 5.29
CA ILE A 9 -11.29 -10.27 5.71
C ILE A 9 -10.78 -9.97 7.11
N GLU A 10 -10.90 -10.91 8.05
CA GLU A 10 -10.34 -10.76 9.40
C GLU A 10 -8.81 -10.57 9.38
N LYS A 11 -8.09 -11.37 8.58
CA LYS A 11 -6.64 -11.25 8.39
C LYS A 11 -6.27 -9.90 7.77
N LEU A 12 -7.02 -9.44 6.77
CA LEU A 12 -6.83 -8.12 6.15
C LEU A 12 -6.97 -7.00 7.18
N ILE A 13 -8.07 -6.98 7.95
CA ILE A 13 -8.32 -5.96 8.97
C ILE A 13 -7.20 -5.97 10.02
N LYS A 14 -6.76 -7.15 10.45
CA LYS A 14 -5.63 -7.29 11.38
C LYS A 14 -4.35 -6.70 10.78
N ALA A 15 -4.03 -7.02 9.52
CA ALA A 15 -2.85 -6.50 8.83
C ALA A 15 -2.88 -4.97 8.73
N ILE A 16 -4.04 -4.37 8.43
CA ILE A 16 -4.23 -2.92 8.38
C ILE A 16 -3.94 -2.28 9.74
N LYS A 17 -4.47 -2.86 10.82
CA LYS A 17 -4.22 -2.38 12.20
C LYS A 17 -2.74 -2.49 12.59
N LEU A 18 -2.05 -3.54 12.15
CA LEU A 18 -0.62 -3.72 12.38
C LEU A 18 0.21 -2.64 11.68
N ILE A 19 0.00 -2.42 10.37
CA ILE A 19 0.76 -1.39 9.63
C ILE A 19 0.47 0.03 10.16
N GLN A 20 -0.76 0.29 10.62
CA GLN A 20 -1.12 1.57 11.27
C GLN A 20 -0.42 1.75 12.63
N THR A 21 -0.08 0.67 13.34
CA THR A 21 0.66 0.82 14.61
C THR A 21 2.10 1.25 14.37
N GLN A 22 2.76 0.66 13.37
CA GLN A 22 4.13 1.00 13.00
C GLN A 22 4.42 0.60 11.54
N VAL A 23 4.94 1.54 10.76
CA VAL A 23 5.49 1.24 9.43
C VAL A 23 6.82 0.50 9.62
N LYS A 24 6.83 -0.81 9.31
CA LYS A 24 8.03 -1.65 9.40
C LYS A 24 8.38 -2.24 8.04
N TRP A 25 9.62 -2.05 7.62
CA TRP A 25 10.16 -2.66 6.40
C TRP A 25 10.79 -4.03 6.67
N LYS A 26 10.73 -4.93 5.68
CA LYS A 26 11.24 -6.31 5.78
C LYS A 26 12.72 -6.41 6.17
N SER A 27 13.55 -5.45 5.73
CA SER A 27 14.94 -5.33 6.17
C SER A 27 15.34 -3.87 6.32
N ALA A 28 16.37 -3.62 7.14
CA ALA A 28 16.79 -2.29 7.56
C ALA A 28 17.12 -1.32 6.41
N ASN A 29 17.46 -1.82 5.22
CA ASN A 29 17.83 -1.01 4.06
C ASN A 29 16.73 -0.90 2.98
N LYS A 30 15.58 -1.56 3.17
CA LYS A 30 14.53 -1.62 2.13
C LYS A 30 13.87 -0.28 1.93
N ALA A 31 13.65 0.47 3.00
CA ALA A 31 13.02 1.79 2.94
C ALA A 31 13.84 2.75 2.06
N GLU A 32 15.15 2.77 2.27
CA GLU A 32 16.13 3.60 1.56
C GLU A 32 16.24 3.19 0.09
N ILE A 33 16.24 1.88 -0.21
CA ILE A 33 16.23 1.38 -1.59
C ILE A 33 14.97 1.86 -2.33
N HIS A 34 13.80 1.80 -1.68
CA HIS A 34 12.56 2.26 -2.29
C HIS A 34 12.54 3.79 -2.46
N LEU A 35 12.98 4.55 -1.44
CA LEU A 35 13.15 6.00 -1.51
C LEU A 35 14.04 6.40 -2.69
N ALA A 36 15.25 5.83 -2.77
CA ALA A 36 16.20 6.12 -3.86
C ALA A 36 15.59 5.80 -5.23
N LYS A 37 14.83 4.71 -5.35
CA LYS A 37 14.11 4.37 -6.58
C LYS A 37 13.01 5.38 -6.89
N ARG A 38 12.27 5.89 -5.90
CA ARG A 38 11.22 6.90 -6.11
C ARG A 38 11.81 8.23 -6.55
N ILE A 39 12.91 8.67 -5.96
CA ILE A 39 13.66 9.86 -6.38
C ILE A 39 14.18 9.69 -7.82
N LYS A 40 14.85 8.58 -8.12
CA LYS A 40 15.41 8.31 -9.46
C LYS A 40 14.34 8.33 -10.56
N LEU A 41 13.12 7.87 -10.25
CA LEU A 41 12.00 7.86 -11.19
C LEU A 41 11.22 9.20 -11.23
N GLY A 42 11.66 10.22 -10.50
CA GLY A 42 11.01 11.53 -10.45
C GLY A 42 9.68 11.54 -9.68
N HIS A 43 9.36 10.47 -8.93
CA HIS A 43 8.16 10.41 -8.09
C HIS A 43 8.29 11.26 -6.82
N LEU A 44 9.52 11.52 -6.40
CA LEU A 44 9.86 12.36 -5.26
C LEU A 44 10.96 13.35 -5.67
N LYS A 45 11.03 14.49 -4.97
CA LYS A 45 12.10 15.47 -5.17
C LYS A 45 13.44 14.87 -4.77
N ASN A 46 14.54 15.31 -5.41
CA ASN A 46 15.90 14.87 -5.07
C ASN A 46 16.31 15.14 -3.62
N SER A 47 15.66 16.10 -2.96
CA SER A 47 15.89 16.45 -1.55
C SER A 47 15.02 15.66 -0.57
N SER A 48 14.18 14.72 -1.04
CA SER A 48 13.23 14.01 -0.17
C SER A 48 13.97 13.07 0.77
N SER A 49 13.65 13.15 2.05
CA SER A 49 14.18 12.27 3.09
C SER A 49 13.36 10.98 3.21
N LEU A 50 13.85 10.05 4.03
CA LEU A 50 13.08 8.86 4.40
C LEU A 50 11.79 9.26 5.13
N ASP A 51 11.87 10.22 6.06
CA ASP A 51 10.71 10.74 6.78
C ASP A 51 9.64 11.33 5.84
N ASP A 52 10.04 12.01 4.76
CA ASP A 52 9.09 12.55 3.78
C ASP A 52 8.35 11.42 3.05
N TYR A 53 9.06 10.36 2.71
CA TYR A 53 8.49 9.18 2.08
C TYR A 53 7.58 8.40 3.03
N GLU A 54 7.97 8.25 4.30
CA GLU A 54 7.14 7.58 5.29
C GLU A 54 5.90 8.39 5.67
N LYS A 55 5.95 9.73 5.67
CA LYS A 55 4.75 10.57 5.81
C LYS A 55 3.72 10.32 4.71
N ILE A 56 4.16 10.12 3.46
CA ILE A 56 3.26 9.76 2.36
C ILE A 56 2.57 8.42 2.67
N ILE A 57 3.33 7.42 3.12
CA ILE A 57 2.79 6.12 3.51
C ILE A 57 1.78 6.26 4.64
N GLN A 58 2.12 7.00 5.71
CA GLN A 58 1.26 7.25 6.85
C GLN A 58 -0.05 7.93 6.44
N ILE A 59 0.00 8.98 5.61
CA ILE A 59 -1.20 9.65 5.08
C ILE A 59 -2.12 8.63 4.40
N ILE A 60 -1.56 7.73 3.58
CA ILE A 60 -2.36 6.75 2.84
C ILE A 60 -3.00 5.72 3.80
N ILE A 61 -2.23 5.13 4.70
CA ILE A 61 -2.73 4.04 5.56
C ILE A 61 -3.70 4.52 6.65
N PHE A 62 -3.72 5.81 6.98
CA PHE A 62 -4.63 6.38 7.98
C PHE A 62 -5.79 7.18 7.40
N ASN A 63 -5.79 7.49 6.09
CA ASN A 63 -6.89 8.26 5.52
C ASN A 63 -8.14 7.39 5.35
N PRO A 64 -9.28 7.74 5.98
CA PRO A 64 -10.52 6.95 5.93
C PRO A 64 -11.10 6.82 4.51
N GLU A 65 -10.76 7.73 3.60
CA GLU A 65 -11.18 7.69 2.19
C GLU A 65 -10.23 6.89 1.30
N SER A 66 -9.13 6.36 1.84
CA SER A 66 -8.24 5.48 1.09
C SER A 66 -8.96 4.23 0.63
N GLU A 67 -8.66 3.80 -0.59
CA GLU A 67 -9.24 2.61 -1.19
C GLU A 67 -8.40 1.38 -0.87
N ILE A 68 -9.06 0.28 -0.52
CA ILE A 68 -8.43 -0.99 -0.21
C ILE A 68 -8.59 -1.94 -1.39
N TYR A 69 -7.48 -2.58 -1.73
CA TYR A 69 -7.38 -3.65 -2.67
C TYR A 69 -6.65 -4.83 -2.05
N ILE A 70 -6.84 -6.02 -2.60
CA ILE A 70 -5.96 -7.16 -2.39
C ILE A 70 -5.29 -7.51 -3.71
N PHE A 71 -3.97 -7.66 -3.68
CA PHE A 71 -3.19 -8.27 -4.74
C PHE A 71 -3.01 -9.75 -4.43
N ARG A 72 -3.40 -10.65 -5.34
CA ARG A 72 -3.17 -12.09 -5.19
C ARG A 72 -1.96 -12.55 -6.00
N ASP A 73 -1.06 -13.28 -5.36
CA ASP A 73 0.11 -13.89 -5.99
C ASP A 73 0.19 -15.36 -5.56
N ASP A 74 -0.20 -16.25 -6.46
CA ASP A 74 -0.40 -17.67 -6.20
C ASP A 74 -1.24 -17.93 -4.92
N ASP A 75 -0.62 -18.47 -3.87
CA ASP A 75 -1.24 -18.82 -2.59
C ASP A 75 -1.16 -17.68 -1.54
N SER A 76 -0.57 -16.53 -1.90
CA SER A 76 -0.41 -15.38 -1.03
C SER A 76 -1.30 -14.22 -1.46
N PHE A 77 -1.68 -13.38 -0.50
CA PHE A 77 -2.35 -12.14 -0.82
C PHE A 77 -1.82 -10.97 0.02
N TYR A 78 -1.73 -9.82 -0.64
CA TYR A 78 -1.09 -8.62 -0.12
C TYR A 78 -2.12 -7.48 -0.08
N PRO A 79 -2.50 -7.03 1.13
CA PRO A 79 -3.23 -5.79 1.30
C PRO A 79 -2.53 -4.64 0.59
N SER A 80 -3.32 -3.87 -0.17
CA SER A 80 -2.88 -2.67 -0.86
C SER A 80 -3.83 -1.54 -0.56
N ILE A 81 -3.31 -0.41 -0.06
CA ILE A 81 -4.09 0.79 0.23
C ILE A 81 -3.64 1.88 -0.73
N THR A 82 -4.61 2.57 -1.34
CA THR A 82 -4.32 3.64 -2.29
C THR A 82 -4.99 4.94 -1.91
N ASN A 83 -4.33 6.06 -2.22
CA ASN A 83 -4.90 7.40 -2.08
C ASN A 83 -4.26 8.35 -3.09
N GLN A 84 -4.92 9.46 -3.39
CA GLN A 84 -4.35 10.53 -4.21
C GLN A 84 -3.60 11.54 -3.34
N ILE A 85 -2.32 11.74 -3.65
CA ILE A 85 -1.49 12.77 -3.03
C ILE A 85 -0.95 13.64 -4.15
N ASN A 86 -1.23 14.95 -4.11
CA ASN A 86 -0.81 15.94 -5.12
C ASN A 86 -1.15 15.50 -6.56
N ASN A 87 -2.40 15.09 -6.78
CA ASN A 87 -2.93 14.59 -8.07
C ASN A 87 -2.21 13.34 -8.62
N GLN A 88 -1.49 12.61 -7.78
CA GLN A 88 -0.85 11.35 -8.13
C GLN A 88 -1.40 10.25 -7.23
N LEU A 89 -1.93 9.17 -7.82
CA LEU A 89 -2.33 8.00 -7.03
C LEU A 89 -1.07 7.30 -6.53
N TRP A 90 -1.02 7.09 -5.22
CA TRP A 90 -0.04 6.27 -4.55
C TRP A 90 -0.67 4.96 -4.09
N LEU A 91 0.12 3.89 -4.14
CA LEU A 91 -0.20 2.58 -3.63
C LEU A 91 0.81 2.20 -2.55
N VAL A 92 0.32 1.69 -1.44
CA VAL A 92 1.07 1.09 -0.33
C VAL A 92 0.67 -0.37 -0.24
N MET A 93 1.63 -1.28 -0.33
CA MET A 93 1.41 -2.73 -0.24
C MET A 93 2.25 -3.32 0.88
N PHE A 94 1.64 -4.23 1.64
CA PHE A 94 2.26 -4.86 2.80
C PHE A 94 1.77 -6.32 2.93
N SER A 95 2.48 -7.12 3.74
CA SER A 95 2.10 -8.49 4.05
C SER A 95 0.99 -8.57 5.10
N LEU A 96 0.44 -9.76 5.35
CA LEU A 96 -0.56 -9.97 6.41
C LEU A 96 -0.03 -9.76 7.83
N ASP A 97 1.29 -9.70 8.00
CA ASP A 97 1.94 -9.34 9.26
C ASP A 97 2.12 -7.82 9.43
N GLY A 98 1.59 -7.01 8.51
CA GLY A 98 1.75 -5.55 8.53
C GLY A 98 3.15 -5.08 8.15
N ILE A 99 3.93 -5.91 7.43
CA ILE A 99 5.29 -5.56 6.99
C ILE A 99 5.23 -4.96 5.59
N MET A 100 5.82 -3.77 5.42
CA MET A 100 5.91 -3.08 4.13
C MET A 100 6.63 -3.92 3.07
N GLU A 101 5.98 -4.08 1.92
CA GLU A 101 6.56 -4.69 0.72
C GLU A 101 6.96 -3.61 -0.29
N THR A 102 6.10 -2.60 -0.53
CA THR A 102 6.41 -1.48 -1.43
C THR A 102 5.46 -0.30 -1.22
N ALA A 103 5.90 0.91 -1.57
CA ALA A 103 5.00 2.03 -1.83
C ALA A 103 5.46 2.84 -3.04
N PHE A 104 4.53 3.17 -3.93
CA PHE A 104 4.84 3.95 -5.12
C PHE A 104 3.59 4.47 -5.83
N PRO A 105 3.76 5.50 -6.70
CA PRO A 105 2.73 5.87 -7.65
C PRO A 105 2.86 5.06 -8.95
N PRO A 106 1.86 4.25 -9.33
CA PRO A 106 1.86 3.56 -10.62
C PRO A 106 1.75 4.56 -11.78
N SER A 107 2.44 4.33 -12.89
CA SER A 107 2.42 5.26 -14.05
C SER A 107 1.07 5.32 -14.77
N ASN A 108 0.29 4.23 -14.75
CA ASN A 108 -1.09 4.21 -15.22
C ASN A 108 -1.95 3.51 -14.16
N PRO A 109 -2.42 4.23 -13.12
CA PRO A 109 -3.13 3.66 -11.99
C PRO A 109 -4.34 2.83 -12.38
N GLU A 110 -5.16 3.35 -13.30
CA GLU A 110 -6.36 2.64 -13.75
C GLU A 110 -6.01 1.30 -14.37
N LYS A 111 -5.05 1.26 -15.30
CA LYS A 111 -4.62 0.00 -15.90
C LYS A 111 -3.95 -0.92 -14.87
N TYR A 112 -3.16 -0.36 -13.96
CA TYR A 112 -2.44 -1.13 -12.95
C TYR A 112 -3.40 -1.86 -12.00
N LEU A 113 -4.47 -1.18 -11.55
CA LEU A 113 -5.44 -1.70 -10.60
C LEU A 113 -6.59 -2.48 -11.26
N LYS A 114 -6.89 -2.24 -12.55
CA LYS A 114 -7.89 -3.03 -13.31
C LYS A 114 -7.36 -4.39 -13.77
N ASN A 115 -6.05 -4.63 -13.71
CA ASN A 115 -5.49 -5.92 -14.10
C ASN A 115 -5.73 -6.97 -13.01
N ASN A 116 -5.97 -8.22 -13.42
CA ASN A 116 -5.67 -9.36 -12.56
C ASN A 116 -4.19 -9.24 -12.13
N PRO A 117 -3.89 -9.23 -10.82
CA PRO A 117 -4.64 -9.90 -9.75
C PRO A 117 -5.14 -8.96 -8.63
N PHE A 118 -5.49 -7.70 -8.93
CA PHE A 118 -6.07 -6.79 -7.94
C PHE A 118 -7.59 -6.97 -7.78
N VAL A 119 -8.06 -7.01 -6.54
CA VAL A 119 -9.49 -7.05 -6.18
C VAL A 119 -9.80 -5.87 -5.28
N TYR A 120 -10.72 -4.99 -5.70
CA TYR A 120 -11.18 -3.85 -4.91
C TYR A 120 -12.14 -4.31 -3.80
N LEU A 121 -11.99 -3.76 -2.59
CA LEU A 121 -12.76 -4.16 -1.41
C LEU A 121 -13.58 -3.04 -0.77
N GLY A 122 -13.36 -1.79 -1.14
CA GLY A 122 -14.03 -0.64 -0.53
C GLY A 122 -13.05 0.39 0.01
N LYS A 123 -13.57 1.31 0.81
CA LYS A 123 -12.79 2.33 1.49
C LYS A 123 -12.35 1.88 2.88
N LEU A 124 -11.27 2.48 3.40
CA LEU A 124 -10.74 2.16 4.71
C LEU A 124 -11.79 2.27 5.82
N LYS A 125 -12.59 3.33 5.81
CA LYS A 125 -13.70 3.56 6.77
C LYS A 125 -14.84 2.53 6.72
N GLU A 126 -14.93 1.74 5.65
CA GLU A 126 -15.98 0.73 5.48
C GLU A 126 -15.55 -0.63 6.08
N LEU A 127 -14.23 -0.84 6.26
CA LEU A 127 -13.65 -2.09 6.74
C LEU A 127 -13.05 -2.00 8.15
N VAL A 128 -12.61 -0.82 8.59
CA VAL A 128 -11.84 -0.63 9.84
C VAL A 128 -12.43 0.45 10.73
#